data_AF-A0A934TYS7-F1
#
_entry.id   AF-A0A934TYS7-F1
#
_cell.length_a   1.000
_cell.length_b   1.000
_cell.length_c   1.000
_cell.angle_alpha   90.00
_cell.angle_beta   90.00
_cell.angle_gamma   90.00
#
_symmetry.space_group_name_H-M   'P 1'
#
loop_
_entity.id
_entity.type
_entity.pdbx_description
1 polymer ?
#
loop_
_entity_poly.entity_id
_entity_poly.type
_entity_poly.pdbx_seq_one_letter_code
_entity_poly.pdbx_strand_id
1 'polypeptide(L)'
;MISTIDELTPIIQESNSALVGALIGAAVALLGVIITEIITSYRRKKDRIANAKPIIINYLNESVTTNPLTTYIFRSDSEDTNDITGSFKNTDNGLLFLDYVDIGSKRFIPKNFAVVDKNTEFSITLQGLGGASLDNEIRLYFHDIFGNQYYYRLKQTSSSRKYIRIALADDEPQSVKMANK
;
A
#
# COMPACT_ATOMS: atom_id res chain seq x y z
N MET A 1 -65.60 -20.52 45.93
CA MET A 1 -64.21 -20.10 46.19
C MET A 1 -63.21 -21.00 45.45
N ILE A 2 -63.51 -21.36 44.18
CA ILE A 2 -62.65 -22.22 43.33
C ILE A 2 -62.53 -21.64 41.90
N SER A 3 -63.24 -20.55 41.56
CA SER A 3 -63.20 -19.96 40.21
C SER A 3 -61.99 -19.05 39.94
N THR A 4 -61.16 -18.76 40.94
CA THR A 4 -60.06 -17.78 40.82
C THR A 4 -58.72 -18.42 40.46
N ILE A 5 -58.57 -19.74 40.64
CA ILE A 5 -57.29 -20.44 40.40
C ILE A 5 -57.14 -20.87 38.93
N ASP A 6 -58.24 -21.18 38.24
CA ASP A 6 -58.23 -21.58 36.82
C ASP A 6 -58.07 -20.39 35.84
N GLU A 7 -58.30 -19.15 36.27
CA GLU A 7 -58.05 -17.96 35.45
C GLU A 7 -56.60 -17.45 35.52
N LEU A 8 -55.83 -17.84 36.55
CA LEU A 8 -54.45 -17.37 36.77
C LEU A 8 -53.40 -18.25 36.06
N THR A 9 -53.70 -19.52 35.81
CA THR A 9 -52.80 -20.47 35.14
C THR A 9 -52.45 -20.09 33.70
N PRO A 10 -53.38 -19.67 32.80
CA PRO A 10 -53.01 -19.25 31.45
C PRO A 10 -52.20 -17.95 31.43
N ILE A 11 -52.47 -17.01 32.36
CA ILE A 11 -51.76 -15.73 32.46
C ILE A 11 -50.29 -15.93 32.87
N ILE A 12 -50.02 -16.86 33.79
CA ILE A 12 -48.65 -17.22 34.22
C ILE A 12 -47.91 -17.97 33.09
N GLN A 13 -48.61 -18.78 32.31
CA GLN A 13 -48.03 -19.57 31.22
C GLN A 13 -47.68 -18.69 30.00
N GLU A 14 -48.54 -17.72 29.66
CA GLU A 14 -48.24 -16.69 28.65
C GLU A 14 -47.08 -15.78 29.07
N SER A 15 -47.07 -15.32 30.33
CA SER A 15 -45.99 -14.52 30.92
C SER A 15 -44.62 -15.20 30.79
N ASN A 16 -44.54 -16.50 31.05
CA ASN A 16 -43.28 -17.26 30.92
C ASN A 16 -42.82 -17.40 29.46
N SER A 17 -43.74 -17.61 28.52
CA SER A 17 -43.42 -17.71 27.09
C SER A 17 -42.91 -16.37 26.53
N ALA A 18 -43.52 -15.25 26.93
CA ALA A 18 -43.08 -13.90 26.57
C ALA A 18 -41.70 -13.58 27.15
N LEU A 19 -41.42 -13.99 28.39
CA LEU A 19 -40.13 -13.77 29.05
C LEU A 19 -39.00 -14.58 28.40
N VAL A 20 -39.27 -15.83 28.02
CA VAL A 20 -38.31 -16.67 27.27
C VAL A 20 -38.06 -16.10 25.87
N GLY A 21 -39.11 -15.66 25.17
CA GLY A 21 -38.98 -15.00 23.88
C GLY A 21 -38.15 -13.71 23.95
N ALA A 22 -38.36 -12.88 24.98
CA ALA A 22 -37.60 -11.66 25.22
C ALA A 22 -36.12 -11.96 25.52
N LEU A 23 -35.82 -12.99 26.31
CA LEU A 23 -34.45 -13.41 26.60
C LEU A 23 -33.72 -13.93 25.36
N ILE A 24 -34.39 -14.72 24.52
CA ILE A 24 -33.83 -15.20 23.25
C ILE A 24 -33.61 -14.02 22.30
N GLY A 25 -34.57 -13.10 22.19
CA GLY A 25 -34.44 -11.89 21.37
C GLY A 25 -33.26 -11.02 21.80
N ALA A 26 -33.08 -10.82 23.12
CA ALA A 26 -31.96 -10.09 23.67
C ALA A 26 -30.60 -10.78 23.40
N ALA A 27 -30.53 -12.10 23.53
CA ALA A 27 -29.32 -12.87 23.23
C ALA A 27 -28.92 -12.78 21.75
N VAL A 28 -29.89 -12.88 20.84
CA VAL A 28 -29.67 -12.73 19.38
C VAL A 28 -29.21 -11.32 19.04
N ALA A 29 -29.81 -10.30 19.66
CA ALA A 29 -29.40 -8.91 19.45
C ALA A 29 -27.96 -8.65 19.90
N LEU A 30 -27.56 -9.17 21.08
CA LEU A 30 -26.19 -9.07 21.57
C LEU A 30 -25.19 -9.77 20.65
N LEU A 31 -25.51 -10.96 20.15
CA LEU A 31 -24.70 -11.65 19.15
C LEU A 31 -24.55 -10.83 17.86
N GLY A 32 -25.63 -10.21 17.39
CA GLY A 32 -25.62 -9.34 16.22
C GLY A 32 -24.68 -8.14 16.37
N VAL A 33 -24.68 -7.50 17.54
CA VAL A 33 -23.78 -6.38 17.86
C VAL A 33 -22.32 -6.84 17.87
N ILE A 34 -22.01 -7.96 18.55
CA ILE A 34 -20.65 -8.50 18.62
C ILE A 34 -20.11 -8.83 17.22
N ILE A 35 -20.91 -9.51 16.39
CA ILE A 35 -20.52 -9.85 15.02
C ILE A 35 -20.27 -8.58 14.19
N THR A 36 -21.13 -7.57 14.35
CA THR A 36 -21.00 -6.30 13.62
C THR A 36 -19.74 -5.54 14.03
N GLU A 37 -19.39 -5.50 15.32
CA GLU A 37 -18.13 -4.90 15.80
C GLU A 37 -16.90 -5.64 15.27
N ILE A 38 -16.92 -6.97 15.26
CA ILE A 38 -15.83 -7.76 14.69
C ILE A 38 -15.68 -7.42 13.20
N ILE A 39 -16.75 -7.49 12.41
CA ILE A 39 -16.70 -7.20 10.97
C ILE A 39 -16.24 -5.77 10.71
N THR A 40 -16.76 -4.79 11.44
CA THR A 40 -16.36 -3.38 11.26
C THR A 40 -14.92 -3.13 11.70
N SER A 41 -14.43 -3.79 12.75
CA SER A 41 -13.02 -3.70 13.15
C SER A 41 -12.08 -4.29 12.09
N TYR A 42 -12.44 -5.42 11.49
CA TYR A 42 -11.71 -6.02 10.38
C TYR A 42 -11.72 -5.13 9.14
N ARG A 43 -12.88 -4.56 8.78
CA ARG A 43 -12.98 -3.60 7.67
C ARG A 43 -12.15 -2.35 7.94
N ARG A 44 -12.24 -1.74 9.12
CA ARG A 44 -11.43 -0.56 9.49
C ARG A 44 -9.93 -0.84 9.42
N LYS A 45 -9.47 -2.02 9.85
CA LYS A 45 -8.06 -2.42 9.68
C LYS A 45 -7.68 -2.52 8.21
N LYS A 46 -8.52 -3.19 7.41
CA LYS A 46 -8.30 -3.33 5.95
C LYS A 46 -8.30 -1.98 5.25
N ASP A 47 -9.21 -1.08 5.61
CA ASP A 47 -9.34 0.25 5.02
C ASP A 47 -8.16 1.15 5.43
N ARG A 48 -7.68 1.05 6.68
CA ARG A 48 -6.47 1.76 7.12
C ARG A 48 -5.23 1.29 6.35
N ILE A 49 -5.09 -0.01 6.14
CA ILE A 49 -3.99 -0.59 5.38
C ILE A 49 -4.08 -0.18 3.90
N ALA A 50 -5.27 -0.22 3.30
CA ALA A 50 -5.47 0.16 1.90
C ALA A 50 -5.27 1.67 1.63
N ASN A 51 -5.50 2.52 2.65
CA ASN A 51 -5.43 3.97 2.51
C ASN A 51 -4.07 4.58 2.93
N ALA A 52 -3.19 3.81 3.56
CA ALA A 52 -1.84 4.27 3.91
C ALA A 52 -0.95 4.23 2.65
N LYS A 53 -1.17 5.16 1.73
CA LYS A 53 -0.31 5.30 0.55
C LYS A 53 1.09 5.74 1.00
N PRO A 54 2.15 5.02 0.64
CA PRO A 54 3.51 5.39 0.99
C PRO A 54 3.93 6.69 0.29
N ILE A 55 4.48 7.64 1.05
CA ILE A 55 4.90 8.95 0.54
C ILE A 55 6.40 8.96 0.30
N ILE A 56 6.79 9.09 -0.97
CA ILE A 56 8.18 9.32 -1.38
C ILE A 56 8.28 10.77 -1.87
N ILE A 57 9.38 11.45 -1.54
CA ILE A 57 9.65 12.81 -2.04
C ILE A 57 10.95 12.85 -2.84
N ASN A 58 11.04 13.83 -3.75
CA ASN A 58 12.27 14.16 -4.44
C ASN A 58 13.30 14.66 -3.44
N TYR A 59 14.49 14.06 -3.45
CA TYR A 59 15.60 14.51 -2.64
C TYR A 59 16.60 15.27 -3.50
N LEU A 60 16.43 16.58 -3.58
CA LEU A 60 17.35 17.52 -4.22
C LEU A 60 18.33 18.07 -3.18
N ASN A 61 19.35 17.30 -2.79
CA ASN A 61 20.56 17.91 -2.27
C ASN A 61 21.62 17.86 -3.38
N GLU A 62 21.94 19.05 -3.91
CA GLU A 62 23.02 19.29 -4.88
C GLU A 62 24.42 19.19 -4.23
N SER A 63 24.49 19.16 -2.91
CA SER A 63 25.72 18.86 -2.21
C SER A 63 25.90 17.35 -2.22
N VAL A 64 27.06 16.93 -2.72
CA VAL A 64 27.67 15.61 -2.49
C VAL A 64 27.67 15.37 -0.98
N THR A 65 26.57 14.83 -0.43
CA THR A 65 26.49 14.50 0.98
C THR A 65 27.44 13.33 1.19
N THR A 66 28.39 13.57 2.07
CA THR A 66 29.49 12.70 2.50
C THR A 66 29.05 11.42 3.23
N ASN A 67 27.77 11.06 3.17
CA ASN A 67 27.22 9.78 3.62
C ASN A 67 26.70 8.99 2.43
N PRO A 68 27.03 7.69 2.30
CA PRO A 68 26.59 6.91 1.15
C PRO A 68 25.07 6.76 1.18
N LEU A 69 24.38 7.51 0.33
CA LEU A 69 23.02 7.19 -0.11
C LEU A 69 23.03 5.74 -0.59
N THR A 70 22.21 4.89 0.02
CA THR A 70 22.07 3.51 -0.48
C THR A 70 21.58 3.59 -1.91
N THR A 71 22.39 3.07 -2.83
CA THR A 71 22.12 3.12 -4.27
C THR A 71 21.64 1.76 -4.73
N TYR A 72 20.41 1.72 -5.24
CA TYR A 72 19.80 0.53 -5.81
C TYR A 72 19.98 0.53 -7.32
N ILE A 73 20.65 -0.49 -7.84
CA ILE A 73 20.90 -0.65 -9.27
C ILE A 73 19.81 -1.52 -9.86
N PHE A 74 19.09 -0.98 -10.84
CA PHE A 74 18.12 -1.70 -11.66
C PHE A 74 18.73 -1.93 -13.04
N ARG A 75 18.61 -3.16 -13.54
CA ARG A 75 19.16 -3.54 -14.84
C ARG A 75 18.09 -4.10 -15.75
N SER A 76 18.22 -3.82 -17.03
CA SER A 76 17.67 -4.68 -18.09
C SER A 76 18.80 -5.50 -18.71
N ASP A 77 18.46 -6.54 -19.47
CA ASP A 77 19.41 -7.47 -20.11
C ASP A 77 20.25 -6.83 -21.25
N SER A 78 20.33 -5.50 -21.31
CA SER A 78 21.00 -4.74 -22.36
C SER A 78 22.38 -4.22 -21.91
N GLU A 79 23.31 -4.13 -22.87
CA GLU A 79 24.66 -3.59 -22.68
C GLU A 79 24.78 -2.06 -22.86
N ASP A 80 23.67 -1.32 -22.95
CA ASP A 80 23.71 0.13 -23.14
C ASP A 80 24.34 0.87 -21.93
N THR A 81 25.20 1.84 -22.21
CA THR A 81 26.02 2.55 -21.21
C THR A 81 25.40 3.80 -20.61
N ASN A 82 24.16 4.14 -21.00
CA ASN A 82 23.50 5.34 -20.50
C ASN A 82 22.81 5.05 -19.17
N ASP A 83 23.37 5.62 -18.11
CA ASP A 83 22.83 5.49 -16.76
C ASP A 83 21.78 6.58 -16.48
N ILE A 84 20.63 6.17 -15.95
CA ILE A 84 19.60 7.08 -15.43
C ILE A 84 19.64 7.02 -13.91
N THR A 85 19.70 8.17 -13.26
CA THR A 85 19.80 8.25 -11.80
C THR A 85 18.75 9.18 -11.19
N GLY A 86 18.18 8.80 -10.05
CA GLY A 86 17.30 9.66 -9.27
C GLY A 86 17.49 9.44 -7.78
N SER A 87 17.41 10.53 -7.00
CA SER A 87 17.53 10.49 -5.54
C SER A 87 16.19 10.82 -4.89
N PHE A 88 15.81 9.99 -3.92
CA PHE A 88 14.50 10.01 -3.29
C PHE A 88 14.65 9.86 -1.78
N LYS A 89 13.58 10.20 -1.07
CA LYS A 89 13.47 9.93 0.36
C LYS A 89 12.14 9.24 0.65
N ASN A 90 12.22 8.10 1.32
CA ASN A 90 11.05 7.47 1.90
C ASN A 90 10.63 8.30 3.11
N THR A 91 9.51 9.02 3.03
CA THR A 91 8.97 9.79 4.17
C THR A 91 7.88 9.04 4.92
N ASP A 92 7.59 7.82 4.49
CA ASP A 92 6.66 6.95 5.18
C ASP A 92 7.29 6.41 6.48
N ASN A 93 6.42 6.05 7.42
CA ASN A 93 6.79 5.44 8.69
C ASN A 93 7.07 3.93 8.58
N GLY A 94 6.96 3.35 7.38
CA GLY A 94 7.16 1.93 7.09
C GLY A 94 8.34 1.64 6.15
N LEU A 95 8.64 0.34 6.01
CA LEU A 95 9.58 -0.16 5.00
C LEU A 95 8.94 -0.11 3.61
N LEU A 96 9.74 0.21 2.60
CA LEU A 96 9.35 0.12 1.20
C LEU A 96 10.22 -0.89 0.47
N PHE A 97 9.60 -1.74 -0.34
CA PHE A 97 10.29 -2.71 -1.17
C PHE A 97 10.22 -2.23 -2.61
N LEU A 98 11.37 -1.91 -3.20
CA LEU A 98 11.43 -1.47 -4.59
C LEU A 98 11.35 -2.71 -5.50
N ASP A 99 10.35 -2.75 -6.37
CA ASP A 99 10.06 -3.93 -7.19
C ASP A 99 10.76 -3.89 -8.54
N TYR A 100 10.46 -2.86 -9.33
CA TYR A 100 10.99 -2.68 -10.67
C TYR A 100 10.71 -1.26 -11.16
N VAL A 101 11.37 -0.89 -12.26
CA VAL A 101 11.08 0.33 -13.00
C VAL A 101 10.65 -0.06 -14.40
N ASP A 102 9.52 0.47 -14.88
CA ASP A 102 9.10 0.32 -16.27
C ASP A 102 9.38 1.60 -17.05
N ILE A 103 9.94 1.45 -18.26
CA ILE A 103 10.10 2.53 -19.24
C ILE A 103 9.49 2.03 -20.55
N GLY A 104 8.29 2.53 -20.89
CA GLY A 104 7.53 2.01 -22.02
C GLY A 104 7.25 0.51 -21.89
N SER A 105 7.79 -0.32 -22.78
CA SER A 105 7.64 -1.78 -22.78
C SER A 105 8.74 -2.54 -22.05
N LYS A 106 9.73 -1.83 -21.49
CA LYS A 106 10.89 -2.44 -20.83
C LYS A 106 10.80 -2.35 -19.33
N ARG A 107 11.18 -3.45 -18.67
CA ARG A 107 11.21 -3.58 -17.22
C ARG A 107 12.65 -3.72 -16.74
N PHE A 108 12.98 -2.97 -15.71
CA PHE A 108 14.28 -2.97 -15.04
C PHE A 108 14.06 -3.51 -13.63
N ILE A 109 14.76 -4.58 -13.28
CA ILE A 109 14.62 -5.27 -11.98
C ILE A 109 15.84 -4.92 -11.13
N PRO A 110 15.68 -4.71 -9.82
CA PRO A 110 16.80 -4.44 -8.93
C PRO A 110 17.74 -5.64 -8.89
N LYS A 111 19.05 -5.39 -8.96
CA LYS A 111 20.10 -6.43 -8.96
C LYS A 111 20.09 -7.26 -7.67
N ASN A 112 19.71 -6.62 -6.56
CA ASN A 112 19.62 -7.21 -5.23
C ASN A 112 18.27 -6.89 -4.62
N PHE A 113 17.94 -7.53 -3.51
CA PHE A 113 16.76 -7.18 -2.72
C PHE A 113 16.84 -5.70 -2.29
N ALA A 114 15.87 -4.89 -2.71
CA ALA A 114 15.90 -3.44 -2.57
C ALA A 114 14.88 -2.97 -1.54
N VAL A 115 15.32 -2.85 -0.28
CA VAL A 115 14.47 -2.48 0.87
C VAL A 115 14.91 -1.13 1.40
N VAL A 116 14.00 -0.16 1.38
CA VAL A 116 14.22 1.18 1.88
C VAL A 116 13.60 1.32 3.26
N ASP A 117 14.44 1.63 4.25
CA ASP A 117 14.00 1.92 5.60
C ASP A 117 13.16 3.20 5.68
N LYS A 118 12.42 3.36 6.78
CA LYS A 118 11.62 4.56 7.06
C LYS A 118 12.50 5.79 7.17
N ASN A 119 12.05 6.93 6.65
CA ASN A 119 12.79 8.21 6.69
C ASN A 119 14.19 8.17 6.07
N THR A 120 14.47 7.18 5.22
CA THR A 120 15.77 6.97 4.60
C THR A 120 15.85 7.57 3.21
N GLU A 121 17.00 8.17 2.92
CA GLU A 121 17.36 8.71 1.62
C GLU A 121 18.03 7.62 0.79
N PHE A 122 17.63 7.49 -0.48
CA PHE A 122 18.13 6.45 -1.37
C PHE A 122 18.25 6.98 -2.80
N SER A 123 19.07 6.30 -3.59
CA SER A 123 19.20 6.57 -5.02
C SER A 123 18.82 5.32 -5.81
N ILE A 124 18.21 5.51 -6.97
CA ILE A 124 18.05 4.44 -7.97
C ILE A 124 18.93 4.76 -9.18
N THR A 125 19.59 3.74 -9.71
CA THR A 125 20.35 3.82 -10.96
C THR A 125 19.83 2.76 -11.92
N LEU A 126 19.29 3.18 -13.07
CA LEU A 126 18.86 2.30 -14.15
C LEU A 126 20.02 2.16 -15.14
N GLN A 127 20.44 0.93 -15.39
CA GLN A 127 21.51 0.59 -16.33
C GLN A 127 20.98 -0.25 -17.49
N GLY A 128 21.57 -0.10 -18.67
CA GLY A 128 21.23 -0.92 -19.84
C GLY A 128 19.86 -0.58 -20.41
N LEU A 129 19.68 0.66 -20.90
CA LEU A 129 18.39 1.09 -21.47
C LEU A 129 17.91 0.22 -22.64
N GLY A 130 18.84 -0.27 -23.46
CA GLY A 130 18.61 -1.15 -24.61
C GLY A 130 17.61 -0.62 -25.61
N GLY A 131 17.66 0.68 -25.89
CA GLY A 131 16.69 1.34 -26.75
C GLY A 131 15.33 1.67 -26.10
N ALA A 132 15.22 1.59 -24.75
CA ALA A 132 14.13 2.28 -24.06
C ALA A 132 14.18 3.77 -24.38
N SER A 133 13.16 4.31 -25.05
CA SER A 133 13.05 5.75 -25.24
C SER A 133 12.65 6.42 -23.93
N LEU A 134 13.41 7.44 -23.53
CA LEU A 134 13.13 8.32 -22.40
C LEU A 134 11.93 9.24 -22.64
N ASP A 135 11.45 9.33 -23.88
CA ASP A 135 10.19 10.02 -24.19
C ASP A 135 8.98 9.21 -23.71
N ASN A 136 9.17 7.93 -23.40
CA ASN A 136 8.13 7.11 -22.78
C ASN A 136 7.98 7.44 -21.30
N GLU A 137 6.80 7.14 -20.78
CA GLU A 137 6.53 7.23 -19.36
C GLU A 137 7.42 6.28 -18.56
N ILE A 138 8.07 6.82 -17.53
CA ILE A 138 8.91 6.09 -16.59
C ILE A 138 8.09 5.89 -15.30
N ARG A 139 7.97 4.64 -14.84
CA ARG A 139 7.20 4.30 -13.64
C ARG A 139 8.05 3.50 -12.67
N LEU A 140 8.22 4.01 -11.45
CA LEU A 140 8.85 3.29 -10.34
C LEU A 140 7.78 2.51 -9.57
N TYR A 141 7.87 1.19 -9.57
CA TYR A 141 6.98 0.30 -8.83
C TYR A 141 7.63 -0.18 -7.53
N PHE A 142 6.79 -0.29 -6.51
CA PHE A 142 7.19 -0.69 -5.16
C PHE A 142 5.98 -1.20 -4.39
N HIS A 143 6.23 -1.97 -3.33
CA HIS A 143 5.20 -2.42 -2.40
C HIS A 143 5.53 -2.08 -0.95
N ASP A 144 4.47 -1.99 -0.14
CA ASP A 144 4.57 -1.81 1.30
C ASP A 144 4.74 -3.15 2.04
N ILE A 145 4.92 -3.11 3.36
CA ILE A 145 5.01 -4.30 4.22
C ILE A 145 3.75 -5.18 4.22
N PHE A 146 2.63 -4.69 3.68
CA PHE A 146 1.36 -5.41 3.58
C PHE A 146 1.15 -6.02 2.18
N GLY A 147 2.09 -5.83 1.26
CA GLY A 147 2.03 -6.34 -0.11
C GLY A 147 1.16 -5.50 -1.04
N ASN A 148 0.72 -4.30 -0.63
CA ASN A 148 0.03 -3.39 -1.54
C ASN A 148 1.06 -2.76 -2.48
N GLN A 149 0.78 -2.83 -3.79
CA GLN A 149 1.68 -2.31 -4.82
C GLN A 149 1.24 -0.93 -5.30
N TYR A 150 2.22 -0.05 -5.49
CA TYR A 150 2.06 1.32 -5.94
C TYR A 150 3.06 1.64 -7.04
N TYR A 151 2.80 2.71 -7.78
CA TYR A 151 3.81 3.33 -8.62
C TYR A 151 3.80 4.85 -8.55
N TYR A 152 4.99 5.42 -8.76
CA TYR A 152 5.17 6.83 -9.06
C TYR A 152 5.58 7.00 -10.51
N ARG A 153 5.07 8.05 -11.16
CA ARG A 153 5.62 8.50 -12.44
C ARG A 153 6.89 9.30 -12.18
N LEU A 154 7.90 9.06 -13.01
CA LEU A 154 9.16 9.78 -12.96
C LEU A 154 9.25 10.69 -14.19
N LYS A 155 9.69 11.94 -13.98
CA LYS A 155 9.99 12.92 -15.01
C LYS A 155 11.49 13.13 -15.12
N GLN A 156 11.97 13.32 -16.34
CA GLN A 156 13.34 13.74 -16.58
C GLN A 156 13.51 15.20 -16.15
N THR A 157 14.53 15.49 -15.35
CA THR A 157 14.82 16.85 -14.86
C THR A 157 16.06 17.45 -15.49
N SER A 158 17.02 16.62 -15.89
CA SER A 158 18.23 17.07 -16.57
C SER A 158 18.81 15.94 -17.41
N SER A 159 19.39 16.29 -18.57
CA SER A 159 20.14 15.36 -19.41
C SER A 159 21.52 15.93 -19.67
N SER A 160 22.54 15.21 -19.24
CA SER A 160 23.94 15.45 -19.60
C SER A 160 24.41 14.30 -20.49
N ARG A 161 25.53 14.49 -21.23
CA ARG A 161 26.08 13.46 -22.14
C ARG A 161 26.37 12.11 -21.48
N LYS A 162 26.46 12.05 -20.15
CA LYS A 162 26.84 10.83 -19.40
C LYS A 162 25.78 10.36 -18.39
N TYR A 163 24.89 11.25 -17.94
CA TYR A 163 23.89 10.93 -16.93
C TYR A 163 22.57 11.63 -17.22
N ILE A 164 21.48 10.87 -17.16
CA ILE A 164 20.11 11.40 -17.17
C ILE A 164 19.61 11.42 -15.73
N ARG A 165 19.08 12.56 -15.29
CA ARG A 165 18.47 12.72 -13.97
C ARG A 165 16.95 12.59 -14.06
N ILE A 166 16.39 11.81 -13.14
CA ILE A 166 14.95 11.63 -12.97
C ILE A 166 14.51 12.08 -11.58
N ALA A 167 13.27 12.52 -11.49
CA ALA A 167 12.59 12.92 -10.27
C ALA A 167 11.13 12.42 -10.33
N LEU A 168 10.46 12.30 -9.19
CA LEU A 168 9.01 12.11 -9.11
C LEU A 168 8.32 13.24 -9.87
N ALA A 169 7.31 12.87 -10.66
CA ALA A 169 6.33 13.83 -11.16
C ALA A 169 5.51 14.39 -9.98
N ASP A 170 4.80 15.50 -10.20
CA ASP A 170 4.08 16.22 -9.13
C ASP A 170 2.75 15.52 -8.77
N ASP A 171 2.72 14.19 -8.85
CA ASP A 171 1.55 13.35 -8.66
C ASP A 171 1.65 12.42 -7.45
N GLU A 172 0.49 12.06 -6.92
CA GLU A 172 0.38 11.06 -5.86
C GLU A 172 0.71 9.65 -6.36
N PRO A 173 1.18 8.76 -5.47
CA PRO A 173 1.38 7.37 -5.82
C PRO A 173 0.04 6.73 -6.21
N GLN A 174 0.07 5.97 -7.30
CA GLN A 174 -1.10 5.31 -7.86
C GLN A 174 -1.10 3.86 -7.42
N SER A 175 -2.23 3.38 -6.88
CA SER A 175 -2.36 1.99 -6.46
C SER A 175 -2.56 1.08 -7.66
N VAL A 176 -1.84 -0.04 -7.67
CA VAL A 176 -2.03 -1.09 -8.67
C VAL A 176 -3.16 -1.98 -8.16
N LYS A 177 -4.35 -1.88 -8.78
CA LYS A 177 -5.41 -2.86 -8.53
C LYS A 177 -4.95 -4.20 -9.11
N MET A 178 -4.58 -5.14 -8.24
CA MET A 178 -4.40 -6.52 -8.69
C MET A 178 -5.73 -7.00 -9.25
N ALA A 179 -5.78 -7.28 -10.55
CA ALA A 179 -6.89 -8.00 -11.13
C ALA A 179 -6.90 -9.39 -10.49
N ASN A 180 -7.93 -9.71 -9.71
CA ASN A 180 -8.14 -11.07 -9.22
C ASN A 180 -8.17 -11.99 -10.45
N LYS A 181 -7.10 -12.78 -10.62
CA LYS A 181 -7.07 -13.90 -11.56
C LYS A 181 -7.79 -15.09 -10.96
#